data_AF-A0AAN6URN9-F1
#
_entry.id   AF-A0AAN6URN9-F1
#
_cell.length_a   1.000
_cell.length_b   1.000
_cell.length_c   1.000
_cell.angle_alpha   90.00
_cell.angle_beta   90.00
_cell.angle_gamma   90.00
#
_symmetry.space_group_name_H-M   'P 1'
#
loop_
_entity.id
_entity.type
_entity.pdbx_description
1 polymer ?
#
loop_
_entity_poly.entity_id
_entity_poly.type
_entity_poly.pdbx_seq_one_letter_code
_entity_poly.pdbx_strand_id
1 'polypeptide(L)'
;MSYITRTLGNIRKIGLKEYWHQLNVRDTKAGVLIGTDKFGNNAHIEPLWHAWISYLVDTPPPLEPLAKMAADRAWAPREHVPNRTFSRAAYKPYNTTKDKIQAWQPFAAPR
;
A
#
# COMPACT_ATOMS: atom_id res chain seq x y z
N MET A 1 15.51 9.98 -19.81
CA MET A 1 16.50 9.94 -20.91
C MET A 1 17.40 8.72 -20.75
N SER A 2 17.40 7.84 -21.75
CA SER A 2 18.06 6.53 -21.71
C SER A 2 19.47 6.63 -22.29
N TYR A 3 20.47 6.87 -21.42
CA TYR A 3 21.88 6.90 -21.81
C TYR A 3 22.66 5.84 -21.05
N ILE A 4 23.48 5.05 -21.76
CA ILE A 4 24.36 4.04 -21.18
C ILE A 4 25.33 4.69 -20.17
N THR A 5 25.75 5.93 -20.44
CA THR A 5 26.61 6.71 -19.56
C THR A 5 25.94 7.06 -18.22
N ARG A 6 24.61 7.31 -18.21
CA ARG A 6 23.84 7.51 -16.97
C ARG A 6 23.83 6.24 -16.12
N THR A 7 23.63 5.08 -16.75
CA THR A 7 23.62 3.79 -16.07
C THR A 7 24.97 3.48 -15.44
N LEU A 8 26.06 3.59 -16.20
CA LEU A 8 27.43 3.35 -15.70
C LEU A 8 27.81 4.35 -14.59
N GLY A 9 27.45 5.63 -14.74
CA GLY A 9 27.67 6.65 -13.71
C GLY A 9 26.90 6.38 -12.42
N ASN A 10 25.67 5.87 -12.51
CA ASN A 10 24.87 5.49 -11.35
C ASN A 10 25.40 4.23 -10.67
N ILE A 11 25.85 3.22 -11.43
CA ILE A 11 26.47 1.99 -10.88
C ILE A 11 27.67 2.35 -10.00
N ARG A 12 28.51 3.29 -10.44
CA ARG A 12 29.67 3.75 -9.65
C ARG A 12 29.26 4.41 -8.33
N LYS A 13 28.12 5.11 -8.29
CA LYS A 13 27.64 5.81 -7.09
C LYS A 13 26.94 4.88 -6.09
N ILE A 14 26.23 3.88 -6.60
CA ILE A 14 25.35 3.00 -5.82
C ILE A 14 26.08 1.72 -5.37
N GLY A 15 27.03 1.23 -6.16
CA GLY A 15 27.72 -0.05 -5.94
C GLY A 15 27.05 -1.26 -6.60
N LEU A 16 27.81 -2.34 -6.77
CA LEU A 16 27.37 -3.54 -7.52
C LEU A 16 26.22 -4.31 -6.84
N LYS A 17 26.19 -4.34 -5.50
CA LYS A 17 25.15 -5.04 -4.73
C LYS A 17 23.78 -4.41 -4.95
N GLU A 18 23.69 -3.09 -4.77
CA GLU A 18 22.44 -2.35 -4.97
C GLU A 18 22.05 -2.27 -6.45
N TYR A 19 23.02 -2.23 -7.37
CA TYR A 19 22.73 -2.40 -8.80
C TYR A 19 22.04 -3.74 -9.08
N TRP A 20 22.54 -4.85 -8.52
CA TRP A 20 21.92 -6.17 -8.67
C TRP A 20 20.50 -6.21 -8.10
N HIS A 21 20.26 -5.57 -6.95
CA HIS A 21 18.91 -5.44 -6.39
C HIS A 21 17.97 -4.60 -7.27
N GLN A 22 18.47 -3.54 -7.90
CA GLN A 22 17.70 -2.68 -8.81
C GLN A 22 17.37 -3.33 -10.16
N LEU A 23 18.04 -4.43 -10.55
CA LEU A 23 17.69 -5.16 -11.77
C LEU A 23 16.26 -5.69 -11.78
N ASN A 24 15.65 -5.92 -10.61
CA ASN A 24 14.22 -6.26 -10.49
C ASN A 24 13.31 -5.16 -11.06
N VAL A 25 13.73 -3.89 -10.96
CA VAL A 25 13.02 -2.71 -11.49
C VAL A 25 13.47 -2.36 -12.91
N ARG A 26 14.56 -2.97 -13.40
CA ARG A 26 15.14 -2.78 -14.74
C ARG A 26 15.60 -1.34 -15.05
N ASP A 27 15.76 -0.50 -14.04
CA ASP A 27 16.31 0.85 -14.16
C ASP A 27 17.30 1.14 -13.04
N THR A 28 18.43 1.76 -13.36
CA THR A 28 19.46 2.12 -12.38
C THR A 28 19.31 3.58 -11.98
N LYS A 29 18.83 3.80 -10.76
CA LYS A 29 18.59 5.13 -10.19
C LYS A 29 19.45 5.35 -8.95
N ALA A 30 20.14 6.48 -8.92
CA ALA A 30 20.90 6.96 -7.76
C ALA A 30 20.13 8.11 -7.11
N GLY A 31 20.01 8.09 -5.79
CA GLY A 31 19.31 9.12 -5.02
C GLY A 31 19.61 9.01 -3.53
N VAL A 32 19.15 9.98 -2.76
CA VAL A 32 19.24 9.98 -1.29
C VAL A 32 18.05 9.23 -0.72
N LEU A 33 18.29 8.38 0.28
CA LEU A 33 17.21 7.72 1.03
C LEU A 33 16.52 8.76 1.93
N ILE A 34 15.27 9.10 1.61
CA ILE A 34 14.48 10.10 2.34
C ILE A 34 13.76 9.47 3.55
N GLY A 35 13.39 8.20 3.45
CA GLY A 35 12.87 7.41 4.56
C GLY A 35 12.31 6.07 4.08
N THR A 36 11.94 5.23 5.04
CA THR A 36 11.34 3.91 4.81
C THR A 36 9.97 3.85 5.47
N ASP A 37 9.01 3.19 4.83
CA ASP A 37 7.72 2.87 5.45
C ASP A 37 7.85 1.71 6.45
N LYS A 38 6.79 1.38 7.18
CA LYS A 38 6.84 0.31 8.19
C LYS A 38 6.98 -1.10 7.58
N PHE A 39 6.60 -1.28 6.33
CA PHE A 39 6.56 -2.57 5.62
C PHE A 39 7.80 -2.82 4.73
N GLY A 40 8.66 -1.81 4.61
CA GLY A 40 9.96 -1.88 3.97
C GLY A 40 9.95 -2.06 2.45
N ASN A 41 8.82 -1.88 1.72
CA ASN A 41 8.75 -2.37 0.32
C ASN A 41 7.81 -1.66 -0.68
N ASN A 42 8.27 -1.71 -1.95
CA ASN A 42 7.92 -0.89 -3.12
C ASN A 42 6.57 -1.12 -3.82
N ALA A 43 5.84 -2.19 -3.51
CA ALA A 43 4.62 -2.53 -4.26
C ALA A 43 3.32 -2.11 -3.56
N HIS A 44 3.34 -1.98 -2.23
CA HIS A 44 2.16 -1.71 -1.42
C HIS A 44 2.47 -0.58 -0.44
N ILE A 45 2.49 0.63 -0.98
CA ILE A 45 2.94 1.85 -0.33
C ILE A 45 1.86 2.35 0.64
N GLU A 46 2.25 2.75 1.86
CA GLU A 46 1.31 3.37 2.79
C GLU A 46 0.68 4.66 2.20
N PRO A 47 -0.55 5.04 2.56
CA PRO A 47 -1.28 6.12 1.89
C PRO A 47 -0.56 7.47 1.82
N LEU A 48 0.20 7.81 2.85
CA LEU A 48 0.93 9.09 2.91
C LEU A 48 2.21 9.04 2.07
N TRP A 49 2.91 7.90 2.06
CA TRP A 49 4.03 7.68 1.15
C TRP A 49 3.57 7.69 -0.30
N HIS A 50 2.36 7.18 -0.58
CA HIS A 50 1.74 7.22 -1.90
C HIS A 50 1.42 8.66 -2.34
N ALA A 51 0.91 9.51 -1.44
CA ALA A 51 0.64 10.92 -1.73
C ALA A 51 1.93 11.69 -2.09
N TRP A 52 3.01 11.47 -1.34
CA TRP A 52 4.30 12.11 -1.58
C TRP A 52 4.96 11.66 -2.90
N ILE A 53 5.00 10.35 -3.18
CA ILE A 53 5.55 9.83 -4.46
C ILE A 53 4.74 10.31 -5.68
N SER A 54 3.44 10.55 -5.49
CA SER A 54 2.55 11.04 -6.53
C SER A 54 2.55 12.58 -6.65
N TYR A 55 3.41 13.28 -5.91
CA TYR A 55 3.52 14.74 -5.89
C TYR A 55 2.23 15.47 -5.43
N LEU A 56 1.40 14.85 -4.60
CA LEU A 56 0.26 15.53 -3.97
C LEU A 56 0.68 16.39 -2.78
N VAL A 57 1.77 16.01 -2.12
CA VAL A 57 2.31 16.68 -0.94
C VAL A 57 3.83 16.80 -1.11
N ASP A 58 4.37 17.99 -0.86
CA ASP A 58 5.81 18.27 -1.02
C ASP A 58 6.67 17.61 0.07
N THR A 59 6.07 17.38 1.21
CA THR A 59 6.73 16.99 2.45
C THR A 59 6.55 15.49 2.70
N PRO A 60 7.63 14.76 3.03
CA PRO A 60 7.58 13.32 3.23
C PRO A 60 6.92 12.95 4.58
N PRO A 61 6.31 11.76 4.70
CA PRO A 61 5.53 11.37 5.88
C PRO A 61 6.18 11.52 7.26
N PRO A 62 7.52 11.33 7.44
CA PRO A 62 8.16 11.56 8.74
C PRO A 62 8.09 13.02 9.23
N LEU A 63 8.02 13.98 8.30
CA LEU A 63 8.00 15.41 8.58
C LEU A 63 6.58 15.98 8.63
N GLU A 64 5.60 15.24 8.10
CA GLU A 64 4.21 15.68 7.97
C GLU A 64 3.42 15.66 9.30
N PRO A 65 2.85 16.79 9.73
CA PRO A 65 1.92 16.82 10.87
C PRO A 65 0.66 15.97 10.64
N LEU A 66 0.18 15.91 9.39
CA LEU A 66 -0.95 15.10 8.96
C LEU A 66 -0.73 13.60 9.20
N ALA A 67 0.52 13.13 9.13
CA ALA A 67 0.85 11.74 9.37
C ALA A 67 0.57 11.31 10.81
N LYS A 68 0.88 12.19 11.76
CA LYS A 68 0.60 11.99 13.19
C LYS A 68 -0.91 11.99 13.43
N MET A 69 -1.62 12.98 12.88
CA MET A 69 -3.07 13.10 13.02
C MET A 69 -3.85 11.93 12.39
N ALA A 70 -3.36 11.35 11.29
CA ALA A 70 -4.02 10.23 10.64
C ALA A 70 -3.93 8.93 11.46
N ALA A 71 -2.81 8.72 12.16
CA ALA A 71 -2.61 7.54 13.01
C ALA A 71 -3.47 7.58 14.29
N ASP A 72 -3.78 8.78 14.79
CA ASP A 72 -4.49 8.97 16.07
C ASP A 72 -6.02 8.85 15.96
N ARG A 73 -6.56 8.66 14.75
CA ARG A 73 -8.01 8.54 14.56
C ARG A 73 -8.49 7.17 15.06
N ALA A 74 -9.44 7.16 16.00
CA ALA A 74 -9.97 5.94 16.61
C ALA A 74 -10.55 4.92 15.61
N TRP A 75 -11.04 5.38 14.46
CA TRP A 75 -11.63 4.55 13.40
C TRP A 75 -10.65 4.16 12.30
N ALA A 76 -9.49 4.82 12.20
CA ALA A 76 -8.55 4.57 11.13
C ALA A 76 -7.76 3.28 11.40
N PRO A 77 -7.49 2.46 10.37
CA PRO A 77 -6.60 1.32 10.53
C PRO A 77 -5.20 1.81 10.91
N ARG A 78 -4.61 1.18 11.94
CA ARG A 78 -3.26 1.52 12.43
C ARG A 78 -2.15 1.17 11.42
N GLU A 79 -2.45 0.22 10.54
CA GLU A 79 -1.53 -0.38 9.58
C GLU A 79 -2.14 -0.35 8.19
N HIS A 80 -1.28 -0.22 7.18
CA HIS A 80 -1.72 -0.27 5.79
C HIS A 80 -2.22 -1.66 5.42
N VAL A 81 -3.45 -1.74 4.92
CA VAL A 81 -4.02 -3.00 4.42
C VAL A 81 -3.73 -3.10 2.92
N PRO A 82 -2.88 -4.06 2.48
CA PRO A 82 -2.56 -4.22 1.08
C PRO A 82 -3.76 -4.65 0.24
N ASN A 83 -3.68 -4.50 -1.09
CA ASN A 83 -4.67 -5.07 -2.00
C ASN A 83 -4.70 -6.61 -1.84
N ARG A 84 -5.90 -7.15 -1.56
CA ARG A 84 -6.16 -8.59 -1.31
C ARG A 84 -6.90 -9.28 -2.44
N THR A 85 -7.05 -8.64 -3.60
CA THR A 85 -7.67 -9.25 -4.78
C THR A 85 -6.96 -10.55 -5.15
N PHE A 86 -7.70 -11.56 -5.65
CA PHE A 86 -7.21 -12.92 -5.92
C PHE A 86 -6.66 -13.70 -4.70
N SER A 87 -6.92 -13.23 -3.47
CA SER A 87 -6.60 -13.98 -2.25
C SER A 87 -7.86 -14.47 -1.53
N ARG A 88 -7.68 -15.34 -0.52
CA ARG A 88 -8.77 -15.75 0.38
C ARG A 88 -9.41 -14.59 1.14
N ALA A 89 -8.68 -13.50 1.33
CA ALA A 89 -9.13 -12.31 2.04
C ALA A 89 -9.61 -11.19 1.08
N ALA A 90 -9.94 -11.54 -0.17
CA ALA A 90 -10.53 -10.61 -1.13
C ALA A 90 -11.92 -10.12 -0.66
N TYR A 91 -12.28 -8.90 -1.04
CA TYR A 91 -13.61 -8.34 -0.80
C TYR A 91 -14.67 -9.19 -1.51
N LYS A 92 -15.70 -9.61 -0.78
CA LYS A 92 -16.86 -10.33 -1.30
C LYS A 92 -18.10 -9.50 -1.00
N PRO A 93 -18.78 -8.94 -2.03
CA PRO A 93 -20.00 -8.20 -1.81
C PRO A 93 -21.10 -9.15 -1.31
N TYR A 94 -21.92 -8.67 -0.39
CA TYR A 94 -23.10 -9.36 0.13
C TYR A 94 -24.21 -8.36 0.41
N ASN A 95 -25.43 -8.86 0.56
CA ASN A 95 -26.56 -8.01 0.94
C ASN A 95 -26.42 -7.61 2.42
N THR A 96 -26.23 -6.33 2.70
CA THR A 96 -26.17 -5.79 4.07
C THR A 96 -27.55 -5.60 4.70
N THR A 97 -28.63 -5.82 3.94
CA THR A 97 -30.01 -5.75 4.43
C THR A 97 -30.52 -7.13 4.86
N LYS A 98 -31.39 -7.12 5.87
CA LYS A 98 -32.17 -8.30 6.28
C LYS A 98 -33.36 -8.49 5.33
N ASP A 99 -33.87 -9.71 5.27
CA ASP A 99 -35.06 -10.02 4.47
C ASP A 99 -36.26 -9.21 4.95
N LYS A 100 -36.89 -8.51 4.00
CA LYS A 100 -38.04 -7.62 4.26
C LYS A 100 -39.32 -8.39 4.58
N ILE A 101 -39.45 -9.59 4.04
CA ILE A 101 -40.62 -10.46 4.21
C ILE A 101 -40.14 -11.70 4.95
N GLN A 102 -40.73 -11.96 6.11
CA GLN A 102 -40.42 -13.16 6.89
C GLN A 102 -41.30 -14.30 6.41
N ALA A 103 -40.69 -15.44 6.09
CA ALA A 103 -41.42 -16.64 5.71
C ALA A 103 -42.13 -17.24 6.94
N TRP A 104 -43.30 -17.85 6.71
CA TRP A 104 -43.98 -18.61 7.75
C TRP A 104 -43.11 -19.81 8.16
N GLN A 105 -42.85 -19.95 9.47
CA GLN A 105 -42.15 -21.10 10.02
C GLN A 105 -43.17 -22.20 10.37
N PRO A 106 -43.11 -23.39 9.74
CA PRO A 106 -44.08 -24.44 10.00
C PRO A 106 -43.92 -25.01 11.42
N PHE A 107 -45.05 -25.18 12.10
CA PHE A 107 -45.12 -25.90 13.36
C PHE A 107 -46.01 -27.14 13.20
N ALA A 108 -45.48 -28.32 13.54
CA ALA A 108 -46.25 -29.57 13.54
C ALA A 108 -46.94 -29.75 14.89
N ALA A 109 -48.25 -29.56 14.94
CA ALA A 109 -49.03 -29.84 16.14
C ALA A 109 -49.16 -31.35 16.37
N PRO A 110 -49.07 -31.84 17.62
CA PRO A 110 -49.43 -33.23 17.94
C PRO A 110 -50.92 -33.45 17.62
N ARG A 111 -51.25 -34.70 17.23
CA ARG A 111 -52.62 -35.10 16.90
C ARG A 111 -53.46 -35.35 18.15
#